data_AF-A0A1F3YIJ8-F1
#
_entry.id   AF-A0A1F3YIJ8-F1
#
_cell.length_a   1.000
_cell.length_b   1.000
_cell.length_c   1.000
_cell.angle_alpha   90.00
_cell.angle_beta   90.00
_cell.angle_gamma   90.00
#
_symmetry.space_group_name_H-M   'P 1'
#
loop_
_entity.id
_entity.type
_entity.pdbx_description
1 polymer ?
#
loop_
_entity_poly.entity_id
_entity_poly.type
_entity_poly.pdbx_seq_one_letter_code
_entity_poly.pdbx_strand_id
1 'polypeptide(L)'
;MKTDDLIEMLAAGNGATAAGAPGRRLAAALGWGALGALLLMAVVLGVRQDLGRMALEPMFWAKLAYTGALAGAALIVVLRLSRPGARAGRAAAALALPLAAMWLLAALALGGAGPSERDALVFGTTWGVCAFNIALISLPLFAALLWAM
;
A
#
# COMPACT_ATOMS: atom_id res chain seq x y z
N MET A 1 25.02 17.87 -31.62
CA MET A 1 24.54 17.48 -30.27
C MET A 1 25.71 16.87 -29.53
N LYS A 2 25.99 17.31 -28.30
CA LYS A 2 27.14 16.85 -27.49
C LYS A 2 26.72 15.71 -26.58
N THR A 3 26.37 14.57 -27.17
CA THR A 3 25.89 13.40 -26.43
C THR A 3 26.99 12.81 -25.57
N ASP A 4 28.23 12.80 -26.07
CA ASP A 4 29.38 12.25 -25.35
C ASP A 4 29.72 13.05 -24.09
N ASP A 5 29.74 14.39 -24.17
CA ASP A 5 29.91 15.26 -22.99
C ASP A 5 28.80 15.03 -21.95
N LEU A 6 27.56 14.75 -22.38
CA LEU A 6 26.44 14.48 -21.49
C LEU A 6 26.58 13.12 -20.78
N ILE A 7 27.03 12.10 -21.53
CA ILE A 7 27.31 10.76 -21.01
C ILE A 7 28.46 10.83 -20.00
N GLU A 8 29.53 11.55 -20.33
CA GLU A 8 30.70 11.70 -19.47
C GLU A 8 30.35 12.48 -18.18
N MET A 9 29.52 13.52 -18.28
CA MET A 9 29.03 14.26 -17.10
C MET A 9 28.12 13.40 -16.21
N LEU A 10 27.24 12.58 -16.79
CA LEU A 10 26.38 11.65 -16.03
C LEU A 10 27.17 10.50 -15.40
N ALA A 11 28.18 10.00 -16.11
CA ALA A 11 29.09 8.96 -15.63
C ALA A 11 30.04 9.47 -14.54
N ALA A 12 30.49 10.72 -14.63
CA ALA A 12 31.35 11.37 -13.65
C ALA A 12 30.59 11.90 -12.42
N GLY A 13 29.29 12.23 -12.57
CA GLY A 13 28.49 12.94 -11.57
C GLY A 13 27.88 12.10 -10.45
N ASN A 14 27.94 10.78 -10.51
CA ASN A 14 27.46 9.92 -9.42
C ASN A 14 28.63 9.41 -8.58
N GLY A 15 29.20 10.28 -7.73
CA GLY A 15 30.07 9.79 -6.65
C GLY A 15 29.35 8.65 -5.91
N ALA A 16 30.08 7.57 -5.61
CA ALA A 16 29.53 6.36 -5.00
C ALA A 16 28.57 6.72 -3.86
N THR A 17 27.27 6.60 -4.10
CA THR A 17 26.29 6.86 -3.05
C THR A 17 26.56 5.88 -1.92
N ALA A 18 26.67 6.38 -0.68
CA ALA A 18 26.90 5.52 0.47
C ALA A 18 25.95 4.31 0.41
N ALA A 19 26.52 3.10 0.58
CA ALA A 19 25.76 1.86 0.48
C ALA A 19 24.50 1.95 1.36
N GLY A 20 23.32 1.77 0.77
CA GLY A 20 22.04 1.82 1.47
C GLY A 20 21.36 3.20 1.53
N ALA A 21 21.93 4.27 0.98
CA ALA A 21 21.28 5.59 0.92
C ALA A 21 19.87 5.57 0.29
N PRO A 22 19.60 4.83 -0.81
CA PRO A 22 18.25 4.69 -1.37
C PRO A 22 17.28 3.98 -0.42
N GLY A 23 17.74 2.91 0.26
CA GLY A 23 16.91 2.17 1.21
C GLY A 23 16.54 3.01 2.44
N ARG A 24 17.47 3.83 2.93
CA ARG A 24 17.24 4.72 4.08
C ARG A 24 16.26 5.85 3.74
N ARG A 25 16.33 6.40 2.52
CA ARG A 25 15.36 7.39 2.02
C ARG A 25 13.96 6.79 1.91
N LEU A 26 13.84 5.59 1.35
CA LEU A 26 12.56 4.88 1.26
C LEU A 26 11.98 4.57 2.65
N ALA A 27 12.79 4.10 3.58
CA ALA A 27 12.35 3.84 4.96
C ALA A 27 11.87 5.12 5.66
N ALA A 28 12.58 6.24 5.48
CA ALA A 28 12.16 7.53 6.01
C ALA A 28 10.84 7.99 5.38
N ALA A 29 10.67 7.84 4.07
CA ALA A 29 9.42 8.18 3.39
C ALA A 29 8.23 7.32 3.83
N LEU A 30 8.44 6.02 4.02
CA LEU A 30 7.43 5.13 4.60
C LEU A 30 7.05 5.57 6.01
N GLY A 31 8.03 5.88 6.86
CA GLY A 31 7.80 6.33 8.24
C GLY A 31 7.03 7.65 8.32
N TRP A 32 7.52 8.69 7.63
CA TRP A 32 6.89 10.02 7.62
C TRP A 32 5.54 10.00 6.91
N GLY A 33 5.42 9.27 5.80
CA GLY A 33 4.18 9.10 5.07
C GLY A 33 3.11 8.37 5.90
N ALA A 34 3.49 7.29 6.60
CA ALA A 34 2.58 6.56 7.48
C ALA A 34 2.15 7.41 8.68
N LEU A 35 3.09 8.15 9.29
CA LEU A 35 2.76 9.08 10.37
C LEU A 35 1.80 10.18 9.89
N GLY A 36 2.06 10.77 8.72
CA GLY A 36 1.19 11.77 8.11
C GLY A 36 -0.21 11.22 7.82
N ALA A 37 -0.30 9.99 7.29
CA ALA A 37 -1.58 9.32 7.04
C ALA A 37 -2.35 9.04 8.34
N LEU A 38 -1.66 8.60 9.40
CA LEU A 38 -2.26 8.36 10.72
C LEU A 38 -2.78 9.66 11.35
N LEU A 39 -2.01 10.74 11.29
CA LEU A 39 -2.43 12.05 11.79
C LEU A 39 -3.61 12.59 10.99
N LEU A 40 -3.57 12.48 9.67
CA LEU A 40 -4.67 12.89 8.80
C LEU A 40 -5.94 12.10 9.11
N MET A 41 -5.83 10.78 9.29
CA MET A 41 -6.95 9.93 9.71
C MET A 41 -7.51 10.36 11.07
N ALA A 42 -6.64 10.58 12.07
CA ALA A 42 -7.06 10.99 13.39
C ALA A 42 -7.78 12.35 13.41
N VAL A 43 -7.34 13.30 12.57
CA VAL A 43 -7.95 14.64 12.48
C VAL A 43 -9.26 14.63 11.68
N VAL A 44 -9.31 13.91 10.55
CA VAL A 44 -10.46 13.95 9.62
C VAL A 44 -11.57 12.97 10.02
N LEU A 45 -11.20 11.76 10.45
CA LEU A 45 -12.14 10.69 10.78
C LEU A 45 -12.32 10.49 12.29
N GLY A 46 -11.38 10.96 13.10
CA GLY A 46 -11.36 10.71 14.54
C GLY A 46 -10.90 9.29 14.91
N VAL A 47 -10.62 9.09 16.19
CA VAL A 47 -10.28 7.78 16.75
C VAL A 47 -11.52 7.16 17.37
N ARG A 48 -11.88 5.97 16.91
CA ARG A 48 -13.07 5.24 17.36
C ARG A 48 -12.89 4.76 18.81
N GLN A 49 -13.82 5.08 19.71
CA GLN A 49 -13.67 4.79 21.15
C GLN A 49 -13.86 3.31 21.53
N ASP A 50 -14.53 2.53 20.68
CA ASP A 50 -14.79 1.09 20.86
C ASP A 50 -13.75 0.21 20.14
N LEU A 51 -12.58 0.75 19.78
CA LEU A 51 -11.46 0.00 19.17
C LEU A 51 -11.12 -1.28 19.94
N GLY A 52 -11.08 -1.22 21.28
CA GLY A 52 -10.80 -2.38 22.11
C GLY A 52 -11.83 -3.50 21.96
N ARG A 53 -13.11 -3.14 21.79
CA ARG A 53 -14.17 -4.13 21.53
C ARG A 53 -14.05 -4.70 20.11
N MET A 54 -13.75 -3.85 19.12
CA MET A 54 -13.55 -4.30 17.75
C MET A 54 -12.35 -5.25 17.60
N ALA A 55 -11.30 -5.09 18.39
CA ALA A 55 -10.13 -5.98 18.37
C ALA A 55 -10.46 -7.43 18.76
N LEU A 56 -11.62 -7.67 19.38
CA LEU A 56 -12.13 -9.01 19.70
C LEU A 56 -12.82 -9.68 18.50
N GLU A 57 -13.23 -8.90 17.49
CA GLU A 57 -13.93 -9.42 16.32
C GLU A 57 -12.95 -10.00 15.29
N PRO A 58 -13.11 -11.26 14.85
CA PRO A 58 -12.22 -11.87 13.86
C PRO A 58 -12.11 -11.07 12.56
N MET A 59 -13.19 -10.40 12.16
CA MET A 59 -13.23 -9.60 10.93
C MET A 59 -12.32 -8.36 10.99
N PHE A 60 -12.04 -7.83 12.18
CA PHE A 60 -11.07 -6.75 12.36
C PHE A 60 -9.68 -7.22 11.93
N TRP A 61 -9.25 -8.38 12.42
CA TRP A 61 -7.97 -8.98 12.08
C TRP A 61 -7.90 -9.41 10.61
N ALA A 62 -9.00 -9.90 10.03
CA ALA A 62 -9.04 -10.21 8.60
C ALA A 62 -8.73 -8.98 7.73
N LYS A 63 -9.34 -7.82 8.04
CA LYS A 63 -9.05 -6.55 7.34
C LYS A 63 -7.58 -6.12 7.48
N LEU A 64 -7.04 -6.23 8.70
CA LEU A 64 -5.65 -5.86 8.96
C LEU A 64 -4.66 -6.81 8.29
N ALA A 65 -4.91 -8.12 8.35
CA ALA A 65 -4.07 -9.12 7.71
C ALA A 65 -4.06 -8.97 6.18
N TYR A 66 -5.22 -8.73 5.57
CA TYR A 66 -5.32 -8.50 4.12
C TYR A 66 -4.52 -7.27 3.68
N THR A 67 -4.74 -6.12 4.33
CA THR A 67 -4.04 -4.87 4.00
C THR A 67 -2.55 -4.96 4.29
N GLY A 68 -2.14 -5.59 5.40
CA GLY A 68 -0.75 -5.84 5.75
C GLY A 68 -0.04 -6.78 4.76
N ALA A 69 -0.71 -7.85 4.30
CA ALA A 69 -0.16 -8.76 3.30
C ALA A 69 0.06 -8.06 1.94
N LEU A 70 -0.91 -7.24 1.51
CA LEU A 70 -0.77 -6.42 0.30
C LEU A 70 0.37 -5.41 0.43
N ALA A 71 0.47 -4.71 1.55
CA ALA A 71 1.54 -3.74 1.80
C ALA A 71 2.92 -4.42 1.80
N GLY A 72 3.05 -5.59 2.43
CA GLY A 72 4.30 -6.36 2.43
C GLY A 72 4.70 -6.83 1.04
N ALA A 73 3.76 -7.39 0.28
CA ALA A 73 4.00 -7.81 -1.11
C ALA A 73 4.38 -6.62 -2.00
N ALA A 74 3.67 -5.49 -1.88
CA ALA A 74 3.97 -4.26 -2.62
C ALA A 74 5.35 -3.71 -2.27
N LEU A 75 5.74 -3.73 -1.00
CA LEU A 75 7.06 -3.29 -0.56
C LEU A 75 8.18 -4.12 -1.19
N ILE A 76 8.02 -5.44 -1.28
CA ILE A 76 8.99 -6.32 -1.95
C ILE A 76 9.11 -5.97 -3.45
N VAL A 77 7.98 -5.69 -4.11
CA VAL A 77 7.94 -5.28 -5.52
C VAL A 77 8.65 -3.94 -5.72
N VAL A 78 8.34 -2.94 -4.89
CA VAL A 78 8.96 -1.61 -4.93
C VAL A 78 10.47 -1.73 -4.74
N LEU A 79 10.93 -2.42 -3.70
CA LEU A 79 12.36 -2.61 -3.41
C LEU A 79 13.12 -3.28 -4.57
N ARG A 80 12.46 -4.17 -5.33
CA ARG A 80 13.05 -4.79 -6.52
C ARG A 80 13.08 -3.81 -7.69
N LEU A 81 11.97 -3.15 -7.99
CA LEU A 81 11.84 -2.24 -9.12
C LEU A 81 12.66 -0.95 -8.97
N SER A 82 12.99 -0.53 -7.74
CA SER A 82 13.92 0.58 -7.50
C SER A 82 15.36 0.28 -7.93
N ARG A 83 15.71 -0.98 -8.27
CA ARG A 83 17.04 -1.34 -8.78
C ARG A 83 17.02 -1.34 -10.31
N PRO A 84 17.91 -0.59 -10.99
CA PRO A 84 17.96 -0.56 -12.45
C PRO A 84 18.12 -1.97 -13.05
N GLY A 85 17.33 -2.28 -14.08
CA GLY A 85 17.38 -3.57 -14.78
C GLY A 85 16.72 -4.75 -14.05
N ALA A 86 16.25 -4.57 -12.81
CA ALA A 86 15.53 -5.61 -12.09
C ALA A 86 14.09 -5.77 -12.60
N ARG A 87 13.67 -7.02 -12.81
CA ARG A 87 12.27 -7.35 -13.14
C ARG A 87 11.50 -7.61 -11.85
N ALA A 88 10.23 -7.18 -11.78
CA ALA A 88 9.36 -7.52 -10.66
C ALA A 88 9.23 -9.06 -10.49
N GLY A 89 9.15 -9.79 -11.61
CA GLY A 89 9.16 -11.25 -11.65
C GLY A 89 8.09 -11.86 -10.73
N ARG A 90 8.44 -12.97 -10.05
CA ARG A 90 7.54 -13.66 -9.10
C ARG A 90 7.09 -12.80 -7.92
N ALA A 91 7.78 -11.69 -7.61
CA ALA A 91 7.34 -10.81 -6.53
C ALA A 91 6.02 -10.11 -6.87
N ALA A 92 5.78 -9.75 -8.14
CA ALA A 92 4.49 -9.22 -8.56
C ALA A 92 3.37 -10.27 -8.42
N ALA A 93 3.67 -11.54 -8.70
CA ALA A 93 2.71 -12.63 -8.50
C ALA A 93 2.32 -12.83 -7.03
N ALA A 94 3.15 -12.41 -6.07
CA ALA A 94 2.81 -12.47 -4.65
C ALA A 94 1.62 -11.57 -4.28
N LEU A 95 1.32 -10.52 -5.05
CA LEU A 95 0.12 -9.69 -4.88
C LEU A 95 -1.17 -10.44 -5.21
N ALA A 96 -1.10 -11.45 -6.09
CA ALA A 96 -2.26 -12.24 -6.46
C ALA A 96 -2.75 -13.13 -5.31
N LEU A 97 -1.85 -13.52 -4.39
CA LEU A 97 -2.19 -14.42 -3.28
C LEU A 97 -3.21 -13.81 -2.30
N PRO A 98 -2.97 -12.63 -1.66
CA PRO A 98 -3.95 -12.04 -0.77
C PRO A 98 -5.25 -11.66 -1.50
N LEU A 99 -5.16 -11.27 -2.79
CA LEU A 99 -6.33 -10.97 -3.61
C LEU A 99 -7.19 -12.22 -3.83
N ALA A 100 -6.58 -13.32 -4.26
CA ALA A 100 -7.28 -14.59 -4.48
C ALA A 100 -7.89 -15.13 -3.19
N ALA A 101 -7.20 -15.00 -2.05
CA ALA A 101 -7.73 -15.38 -0.75
C ALA A 101 -9.00 -14.57 -0.39
N MET A 102 -9.01 -13.26 -0.60
CA MET A 102 -10.19 -12.44 -0.35
C MET A 102 -11.32 -12.71 -1.34
N TRP A 103 -11.02 -12.97 -2.61
CA TRP A 103 -12.05 -13.37 -3.58
C TRP A 103 -12.69 -14.71 -3.22
N LEU A 104 -11.91 -15.67 -2.73
CA LEU A 104 -12.44 -16.94 -2.25
C LEU A 104 -13.37 -16.72 -1.05
N LEU A 105 -12.96 -15.92 -0.06
CA LEU A 105 -13.81 -15.57 1.07
C LEU A 105 -15.11 -14.86 0.65
N ALA A 106 -15.01 -13.93 -0.31
CA ALA A 106 -16.17 -13.24 -0.85
C ALA A 106 -17.13 -14.19 -1.59
N ALA A 107 -16.60 -15.13 -2.38
CA ALA A 107 -17.39 -16.12 -3.09
C ALA A 107 -18.12 -17.07 -2.12
N LEU A 108 -17.45 -17.50 -1.06
CA LEU A 108 -18.07 -18.31 0.00
C LEU A 108 -19.19 -17.55 0.72
N ALA A 109 -18.95 -16.27 1.05
CA ALA A 109 -19.96 -15.42 1.70
C ALA A 109 -21.19 -15.18 0.80
N LEU A 110 -20.98 -14.89 -0.48
CA LEU A 110 -22.07 -14.66 -1.45
C LEU A 110 -22.83 -15.95 -1.78
N GLY A 111 -22.15 -17.10 -1.80
CA GLY A 111 -22.77 -18.40 -2.05
C GLY A 111 -23.74 -18.81 -0.93
N GLY A 112 -23.49 -18.38 0.31
CA GLY A 112 -24.37 -18.62 1.46
C GLY A 112 -25.48 -17.58 1.66
N ALA A 113 -25.45 -16.45 0.94
CA ALA A 113 -26.36 -15.33 1.15
C ALA A 113 -27.63 -15.43 0.29
N GLY A 114 -28.77 -15.03 0.87
CA GLY A 114 -30.04 -14.92 0.16
C GLY A 114 -29.99 -13.83 -0.93
N PRO A 115 -30.82 -13.91 -2.00
CA PRO A 115 -30.78 -12.95 -3.11
C PRO A 115 -30.89 -11.49 -2.68
N SER A 116 -31.70 -11.20 -1.66
CA SER A 116 -31.91 -9.85 -1.11
C SER A 116 -30.74 -9.31 -0.29
N GLU A 117 -29.83 -10.18 0.17
CA GLU A 117 -28.69 -9.80 1.01
C GLU A 117 -27.42 -9.53 0.19
N ARG A 118 -27.35 -10.06 -1.04
CA ARG A 118 -26.16 -10.00 -1.90
C ARG A 118 -25.74 -8.57 -2.22
N ASP A 119 -26.69 -7.70 -2.54
CA ASP A 119 -26.39 -6.30 -2.87
C ASP A 119 -25.78 -5.58 -1.67
N ALA A 120 -26.32 -5.84 -0.47
CA ALA A 120 -25.78 -5.30 0.78
C ALA A 120 -24.39 -5.86 1.10
N LEU A 121 -24.09 -7.13 0.76
CA LEU A 121 -22.76 -7.71 0.93
C LEU A 121 -21.72 -7.15 -0.05
N VAL A 122 -22.11 -6.89 -1.30
CA VAL A 122 -21.20 -6.38 -2.35
C VAL A 122 -20.87 -4.91 -2.13
N PHE A 123 -21.89 -4.07 -1.94
CA PHE A 123 -21.69 -2.63 -1.81
C PHE A 123 -21.46 -2.20 -0.36
N GLY A 124 -21.91 -2.96 0.62
CA GLY A 124 -21.91 -2.49 2.00
C GLY A 124 -22.69 -1.19 2.18
N THR A 125 -22.60 -0.61 3.37
CA THR A 125 -23.33 0.63 3.72
C THR A 125 -22.53 1.90 3.44
N THR A 126 -21.21 1.78 3.24
CA THR A 126 -20.29 2.92 3.25
C THR A 126 -19.27 2.89 2.10
N TRP A 127 -19.45 2.09 1.05
CA TRP A 127 -18.45 1.97 -0.03
C TRP A 127 -18.06 3.30 -0.67
N GLY A 128 -19.06 4.18 -0.93
CA GLY A 128 -18.82 5.45 -1.58
C GLY A 128 -17.89 6.34 -0.76
N VAL A 129 -18.23 6.57 0.51
CA VAL A 129 -17.40 7.39 1.40
C VAL A 129 -16.07 6.73 1.75
N CYS A 130 -16.04 5.40 1.88
CA CYS A 130 -14.80 4.67 2.14
C CYS A 130 -13.79 4.81 1.01
N ALA A 131 -14.24 4.76 -0.26
CA ALA A 131 -13.34 4.92 -1.40
C ALA A 131 -12.64 6.29 -1.39
N PHE A 132 -13.39 7.37 -1.14
CA PHE A 132 -12.82 8.72 -1.04
C PHE A 132 -11.91 8.87 0.18
N ASN A 133 -12.29 8.32 1.33
CA ASN A 133 -11.47 8.38 2.55
C ASN A 133 -10.15 7.62 2.39
N ILE A 134 -10.17 6.44 1.77
CA ILE A 134 -8.95 5.68 1.48
C ILE A 134 -8.04 6.48 0.55
N ALA A 135 -8.58 7.06 -0.52
CA ALA A 135 -7.81 7.90 -1.44
C ALA A 135 -7.19 9.09 -0.70
N LEU A 136 -7.97 9.82 0.10
CA LEU A 136 -7.51 10.97 0.89
C LEU A 136 -6.38 10.59 1.87
N ILE A 137 -6.57 9.52 2.64
CA ILE A 137 -5.60 9.07 3.66
C ILE A 137 -4.32 8.51 3.02
N SER A 138 -4.39 8.03 1.77
CA SER A 138 -3.21 7.55 1.04
C SER A 138 -2.29 8.67 0.54
N LEU A 139 -2.78 9.92 0.43
CA LEU A 139 -2.03 11.03 -0.17
C LEU A 139 -0.69 11.34 0.51
N PRO A 140 -0.59 11.41 1.85
CA PRO A 140 0.69 11.71 2.52
C PRO A 140 1.76 10.65 2.21
N LEU A 141 1.37 9.37 2.24
CA LEU A 141 2.27 8.27 1.93
C LEU A 141 2.65 8.25 0.45
N PHE A 142 1.69 8.51 -0.44
CA PHE A 142 1.93 8.62 -1.87
C PHE A 142 2.95 9.74 -2.20
N ALA A 143 2.74 10.94 -1.65
CA ALA A 143 3.65 12.08 -1.84
C ALA A 143 5.06 11.78 -1.29
N ALA A 144 5.15 11.17 -0.11
CA ALA A 144 6.43 10.78 0.48
C ALA A 144 7.19 9.76 -0.36
N LEU A 145 6.48 8.76 -0.92
CA LEU A 145 7.07 7.75 -1.81
C LEU A 145 7.53 8.35 -3.13
N LEU A 146 6.76 9.27 -3.73
CA LEU A 146 7.18 10.01 -4.93
C LEU A 146 8.43 10.85 -4.70
N TRP A 147 8.58 11.45 -3.51
CA TRP A 147 9.78 12.21 -3.17
C TRP A 147 11.02 11.32 -2.98
N ALA A 148 10.82 10.06 -2.58
CA ALA A 148 11.93 9.14 -2.29
C ALA A 148 12.49 8.41 -3.52
N MET A 149 11.69 8.28 -4.60
CA MET A 149 12.09 7.65 -5.86
C MET A 149 12.63 8.67 -6.85
#